data_AF-A0A963LTQ4-F1
#
_entry.id   AF-A0A963LTQ4-F1
#
_cell.length_a   1.000
_cell.length_b   1.000
_cell.length_c   1.000
_cell.angle_alpha   90.00
_cell.angle_beta   90.00
_cell.angle_gamma   90.00
#
_symmetry.space_group_name_H-M   'P 1'
#
loop_
_entity.id
_entity.type
_entity.pdbx_description
1 polymer ?
#
loop_
_entity_poly.entity_id
_entity_poly.type
_entity_poly.pdbx_seq_one_letter_code
_entity_poly.pdbx_strand_id
1 'polypeptide(L)' 'DDRRIGYAISYIPAHVRPVGAVQPSALCVRGRDHGHFLPETRLGQPGSDAARRAHRQALARFRALQDAGFQPSAGATA' A
#
# COMPACT_ATOMS: atom_id res chain seq x y z
N ASP A 1 24.08 -24.59 -5.07
CA ASP A 1 22.62 -24.73 -5.07
C ASP A 1 22.08 -23.40 -4.57
N ASP A 2 21.92 -22.46 -5.49
CA ASP A 2 21.75 -21.05 -5.14
C ASP A 2 20.28 -20.67 -5.17
N ARG A 3 19.78 -20.18 -4.04
CA ARG A 3 18.37 -19.82 -3.88
C ARG A 3 18.05 -18.55 -4.67
N ARG A 4 17.04 -18.59 -5.54
CA ARG A 4 16.47 -17.41 -6.18
C ARG A 4 15.53 -16.67 -5.22
N ILE A 5 15.71 -15.36 -5.09
CA ILE A 5 14.81 -14.48 -4.34
C ILE A 5 14.24 -13.43 -5.29
N GLY A 6 12.91 -13.32 -5.35
CA GLY A 6 12.20 -12.28 -6.09
C GLY A 6 11.71 -11.18 -5.15
N TYR A 7 11.82 -9.92 -5.58
CA TYR A 7 11.30 -8.76 -4.87
C TYR A 7 10.46 -7.91 -5.81
N ALA A 8 9.19 -7.71 -5.46
CA ALA A 8 8.21 -7.00 -6.30
C ALA A 8 7.77 -5.70 -5.63
N ILE A 9 7.68 -4.63 -6.43
CA ILE A 9 7.13 -3.34 -6.03
C ILE A 9 6.04 -2.99 -7.04
N SER A 10 4.87 -2.63 -6.54
CA SER A 10 3.77 -2.13 -7.36
C SER A 10 3.78 -0.60 -7.37
N TYR A 11 3.59 0.00 -8.54
CA TYR A 11 3.42 1.44 -8.70
C TYR A 11 2.02 1.74 -9.24
N ILE A 12 1.45 2.84 -8.77
CA ILE A 12 0.15 3.35 -9.22
C ILE A 12 0.27 4.85 -9.53
N PRO A 13 -0.45 5.38 -10.54
CA PRO A 13 -0.54 6.82 -10.73
C PRO A 13 -1.22 7.51 -9.55
N ALA A 14 -0.74 8.66 -9.11
CA ALA A 14 -1.26 9.34 -7.92
C ALA A 14 -2.74 9.79 -8.02
N HIS A 15 -3.30 9.84 -9.24
CA HIS A 15 -4.70 10.20 -9.48
C HIS A 15 -5.68 9.04 -9.34
N VAL A 16 -5.22 7.78 -9.23
CA VAL A 16 -6.13 6.63 -9.07
C VAL A 16 -6.73 6.63 -7.67
N ARG A 17 -7.86 5.95 -7.52
CA ARG A 17 -8.61 5.87 -6.27
C ARG A 17 -8.85 4.42 -5.88
N PRO A 18 -8.67 4.05 -4.60
CA PRO A 18 -9.11 2.75 -4.12
C PRO A 18 -10.64 2.66 -4.21
N VAL A 19 -11.15 1.50 -4.65
CA VAL A 19 -12.59 1.24 -4.80
C VAL A 19 -13.18 0.35 -3.70
N GLY A 20 -12.33 -0.17 -2.80
CA GLY A 20 -12.74 -1.06 -1.71
C GLY A 20 -13.15 -0.31 -0.44
N ALA A 21 -13.79 -1.03 0.49
CA ALA A 21 -14.25 -0.48 1.76
C ALA A 21 -13.11 -0.07 2.71
N VAL A 22 -11.93 -0.68 2.57
CA VAL A 22 -10.73 -0.36 3.34
C VAL A 22 -9.86 0.58 2.54
N GLN A 23 -9.52 1.74 3.10
CA GLN A 23 -8.58 2.67 2.48
C GLN A 23 -7.13 2.16 2.65
N PRO A 24 -6.42 1.80 1.58
CA PRO A 24 -5.01 1.42 1.64
C PRO A 24 -4.08 2.61 1.91
N SER A 25 -2.85 2.31 2.32
CA SER A 25 -1.74 3.27 2.38
C SER A 25 -0.81 3.16 1.17
N ALA A 26 -0.12 4.24 0.84
CA ALA A 26 0.89 4.27 -0.22
C ALA A 26 1.94 5.35 0.04
N LEU A 27 3.16 5.12 -0.46
CA LEU A 27 4.24 6.09 -0.44
C LEU A 27 4.27 6.90 -1.74
N CYS A 28 4.11 8.22 -1.64
CA CYS A 28 4.35 9.11 -2.77
C CYS A 28 5.87 9.17 -3.07
N VAL A 29 6.28 8.54 -4.16
CA VAL A 29 7.70 8.47 -4.58
C VAL A 29 8.06 9.46 -5.67
N ARG A 30 7.07 10.05 -6.36
CA ARG A 30 7.26 11.04 -7.44
C ARG A 30 6.05 11.95 -7.54
N GLY A 31 6.28 13.22 -7.87
CA GLY A 31 5.22 14.18 -8.09
C GLY A 31 4.49 14.58 -6.79
N ARG A 32 3.16 14.63 -6.85
CA ARG A 32 2.30 15.12 -5.76
C ARG A 32 1.25 14.07 -5.39
N ASP A 33 1.04 13.90 -4.09
CA ASP A 33 -0.06 13.11 -3.55
C ASP A 33 -1.40 13.88 -3.63
N HIS A 34 -2.45 13.16 -4.02
CA HIS A 34 -3.82 13.67 -4.11
C HIS A 34 -4.71 13.26 -2.93
N GLY A 35 -4.18 12.53 -1.94
CA GLY A 35 -4.88 12.19 -0.70
C GLY A 35 -5.89 11.04 -0.83
N HIS A 36 -5.80 10.24 -1.91
CA HIS A 36 -6.65 9.07 -2.11
C HIS A 36 -6.21 7.85 -1.28
N PHE A 37 -4.93 7.82 -0.90
CA PHE A 37 -4.31 6.79 -0.06
C PHE A 37 -3.89 7.40 1.27
N LEU A 38 -3.82 6.59 2.32
CA LEU A 38 -3.21 7.03 3.56
C LEU A 38 -1.70 7.23 3.33
N PRO A 39 -1.14 8.41 3.67
CA PRO A 39 0.24 8.73 3.33
C PRO A 39 1.21 7.89 4.16
N GLU A 40 2.15 7.23 3.48
CA GLU A 40 3.31 6.62 4.10
C GLU A 40 4.49 7.59 4.12
N THR A 41 5.37 7.43 5.10
CA THR A 41 6.60 8.22 5.22
C THR A 41 7.82 7.38 4.91
N ARG A 42 8.81 7.99 4.24
CA ARG A 42 10.09 7.31 4.00
C ARG A 42 10.76 6.96 5.32
N LEU A 43 11.31 5.74 5.42
CA LEU A 43 12.04 5.32 6.59
C LEU A 43 13.30 6.20 6.76
N GLY A 44 13.49 6.74 7.97
CA GLY A 44 14.70 7.48 8.32
C GLY A 44 15.86 6.54 8.61
N GLN A 45 15.71 5.68 9.62
CA GLN A 45 16.74 4.71 10.02
C GLN A 45 16.22 3.26 9.87
N PRO A 46 16.94 2.40 9.12
CA PRO A 46 16.61 0.98 9.01
C PRO A 46 16.56 0.30 10.38
N GLY A 47 15.55 -0.54 10.60
CA GLY A 47 15.44 -1.34 11.84
C GLY A 47 15.10 -0.56 13.11
N SER A 48 14.93 0.76 13.05
CA SER A 48 14.48 1.56 14.19
C SER A 48 13.09 1.17 14.67
N ASP A 49 12.75 1.48 15.91
CA ASP A 49 11.42 1.20 16.45
C ASP A 49 10.32 1.96 15.70
N ALA A 50 10.63 3.16 15.22
CA ALA A 50 9.73 3.92 14.35
C ALA A 50 9.47 3.16 13.03
N ALA A 51 10.51 2.62 12.39
CA ALA A 51 10.37 1.82 11.18
C ALA A 51 9.55 0.54 11.42
N ARG A 52 9.79 -0.16 12.53
CA ARG A 52 9.03 -1.37 12.90
C ARG A 52 7.56 -1.05 13.16
N ARG A 53 7.26 0.06 13.85
CA ARG A 53 5.88 0.52 14.08
C ARG A 53 5.17 0.87 12.78
N ALA A 54 5.82 1.64 11.90
CA ALA A 54 5.27 2.00 10.59
C ALA A 54 4.97 0.75 9.75
N HIS A 55 5.91 -0.21 9.70
CA HIS A 55 5.73 -1.47 9.01
C HIS A 55 4.54 -2.27 9.57
N ARG A 56 4.42 -2.38 10.89
CA ARG A 56 3.31 -3.11 11.54
C ARG A 56 1.95 -2.50 11.18
N GLN A 57 1.87 -1.16 11.15
CA GLN A 57 0.64 -0.46 10.77
C GLN A 57 0.30 -0.68 9.29
N ALA A 58 1.28 -0.58 8.39
CA ALA A 58 1.08 -0.84 6.96
C ALA A 58 0.62 -2.29 6.71
N LEU A 59 1.26 -3.26 7.37
CA LEU A 59 0.90 -4.67 7.24
C LEU A 59 -0.52 -4.96 7.76
N ALA A 60 -0.92 -4.36 8.89
CA ALA A 60 -2.27 -4.52 9.43
C ALA A 60 -3.34 -4.00 8.45
N ARG A 61 -3.12 -2.83 7.82
CA ARG A 61 -4.03 -2.30 6.79
C ARG A 61 -4.08 -3.17 5.55
N PHE A 62 -2.93 -3.63 5.09
CA PHE A 62 -2.84 -4.51 3.94
C PHE A 62 -3.61 -5.83 4.19
N ARG A 63 -3.48 -6.41 5.39
CA ARG A 63 -4.25 -7.60 5.76
C ARG A 63 -5.75 -7.32 5.83
N ALA A 64 -6.17 -6.23 6.46
CA ALA A 64 -7.58 -5.85 6.48
C ALA A 64 -8.17 -5.68 5.07
N LEU A 65 -7.40 -5.11 4.12
CA LEU A 65 -7.81 -5.02 2.72
C LEU A 65 -7.96 -6.40 2.06
N GLN A 66 -7.03 -7.32 2.32
CA GLN A 66 -7.11 -8.69 1.80
C GLN A 66 -8.30 -9.46 2.37
N ASP A 67 -8.52 -9.35 3.68
CA ASP A 67 -9.59 -10.05 4.41
C ASP A 67 -10.97 -9.52 3.99
N ALA A 68 -11.09 -8.23 3.68
CA ALA A 68 -12.31 -7.65 3.11
C ALA A 68 -12.63 -8.20 1.72
N GLY A 69 -11.64 -8.75 1.01
CA GLY A 69 -11.77 -9.26 -0.35
C GLY A 69 -11.99 -8.15 -1.38
N PHE A 70 -11.85 -8.53 -2.66
CA PHE A 70 -12.30 -7.66 -3.74
C PHE A 70 -13.80 -7.82 -3.92
N GLN A 71 -14.53 -6.72 -3.77
CA GLN A 71 -15.94 -6.65 -4.13
C GLN A 71 -16.06 -5.73 -5.35
N PRO A 72 -16.42 -6.24 -6.54
CA PRO A 72 -16.62 -5.40 -7.70
C PRO A 72 -17.75 -4.41 -7.40
N SER A 73 -17.49 -3.12 -7.63
CA SER A 73 -18.57 -2.13 -7.60
C SER A 73 -19.51 -2.40 -8.77
N ALA A 74 -20.82 -2.26 -8.54
CA ALA A 74 -21.88 -2.60 -9.51
C ALA A 74 -21.89 -1.77 -10.81
N GLY A 75 -20.85 -0.98 -11.09
CA GLY A 75 -20.70 -0.17 -12.30
C GLY A 75 -19.40 -0.40 -13.09
N ALA A 76 -18.55 -1.35 -12.68
CA ALA A 76 -17.34 -1.71 -13.43
C ALA A 76 -17.67 -2.79 -14.49
N THR A 77 -18.41 -2.43 -15.53
CA THR A 77 -18.50 -3.25 -16.74
C THR A 77 -17.20 -3.11 -17.53
N ALA A 78 -16.59 -4.25 -17.86
CA ALA A 78 -15.40 -4.37 -18.71
C ALA A 78 -15.66 -3.89 -20.15
#